data_AF-A0A1G2HXU4-F1
#
_entry.id   AF-A0A1G2HXU4-F1
#
_cell.length_a   1.000
_cell.length_b   1.000
_cell.length_c   1.000
_cell.angle_alpha   90.00
_cell.angle_beta   90.00
_cell.angle_gamma   90.00
#
_symmetry.space_group_name_H-M   'P 1'
#
loop_
_entity.id
_entity.type
_entity.pdbx_description
1 polymer ?
#
loop_
_entity_poly.entity_id
_entity_poly.type
_entity_poly.pdbx_seq_one_letter_code
_entity_poly.pdbx_strand_id
1 'polypeptide(L)'
;MIQFNKKSFSLFTLVFILVLLAYGIGYYTRSLRVDNSIVQDQIQRPVFFWETYKNNEYGFQITLTDVWKGYKVLTDQDDNWGAHSLSFEVLTKDTSYPSYSSGYATVFTIVAFPHELWTKLQKEEGPHGAYITENNDFVFAYYQWQAAPDDLWNVNFNVPEIISTFKFIQ
;
A
#
# COMPACT_ATOMS: atom_id res chain seq x y z
N MET A 1 -61.11 -36.99 7.70
CA MET A 1 -60.35 -36.33 8.78
C MET A 1 -59.04 -37.09 8.94
N ILE A 2 -57.94 -36.60 8.36
CA ILE A 2 -56.65 -37.31 8.32
C ILE A 2 -55.85 -36.94 9.58
N GLN A 3 -55.63 -37.91 10.46
CA GLN A 3 -54.82 -37.75 11.68
C GLN A 3 -53.34 -37.79 11.31
N PHE A 4 -52.67 -36.63 11.27
CA PHE A 4 -51.23 -36.55 11.06
C PHE A 4 -50.49 -36.96 12.34
N ASN A 5 -49.73 -38.06 12.26
CA ASN A 5 -48.95 -38.59 13.37
C ASN A 5 -47.75 -37.68 13.66
N LYS A 6 -47.75 -37.01 14.82
CA LYS A 6 -46.71 -36.06 15.28
C LYS A 6 -45.30 -36.66 15.33
N LYS A 7 -45.15 -37.98 15.45
CA LYS A 7 -43.81 -38.63 15.48
C LYS A 7 -43.09 -38.56 14.12
N SER A 8 -43.84 -38.54 13.03
CA SER A 8 -43.29 -38.48 11.66
C SER A 8 -42.69 -37.10 11.35
N PHE A 9 -43.28 -36.02 11.88
CA PHE A 9 -42.80 -34.65 11.66
C PHE A 9 -41.39 -34.44 12.23
N SER A 10 -41.09 -35.06 13.38
CA SER A 10 -39.78 -34.94 14.04
C SER A 10 -38.63 -35.58 13.25
N LEU A 11 -38.88 -36.64 12.47
CA LEU A 11 -37.82 -37.33 11.73
C LEU A 11 -37.46 -36.58 10.45
N PHE A 12 -38.46 -36.02 9.75
CA PHE A 12 -38.22 -35.22 8.55
C PHE A 12 -37.45 -33.93 8.83
N THR A 13 -37.74 -33.24 9.94
CA THR A 13 -36.99 -32.03 10.34
C THR A 13 -35.53 -32.36 10.67
N LEU A 14 -35.27 -33.48 11.34
CA LEU A 14 -33.91 -33.88 11.70
C LEU A 14 -33.07 -34.25 10.46
N VAL A 15 -33.66 -34.98 9.50
CA VAL A 15 -33.02 -35.31 8.23
C VAL A 15 -32.73 -34.04 7.41
N PHE A 16 -33.65 -33.08 7.39
CA PHE A 16 -33.46 -31.82 6.66
C PHE A 16 -32.33 -30.97 7.26
N ILE A 17 -32.22 -30.90 8.60
CA ILE A 17 -31.11 -30.20 9.28
C ILE A 17 -29.76 -30.87 8.98
N LEU A 18 -29.71 -32.21 8.97
CA LEU A 18 -28.48 -32.94 8.66
C LEU A 18 -28.03 -32.73 7.20
N VAL A 19 -28.96 -32.64 6.25
CA VAL A 19 -28.66 -32.32 4.85
C VAL A 19 -28.11 -30.90 4.72
N LEU A 20 -28.68 -29.92 5.44
CA LEU A 20 -28.17 -28.54 5.44
C LEU A 20 -26.77 -28.42 6.07
N LEU A 21 -26.50 -29.16 7.14
CA LEU A 21 -25.18 -29.19 7.78
C LEU A 21 -24.13 -29.86 6.86
N ALA A 22 -24.48 -30.97 6.20
CA ALA A 22 -23.59 -31.61 5.23
C ALA A 22 -23.29 -30.71 4.03
N TYR A 23 -24.30 -29.97 3.53
CA TYR A 23 -24.14 -29.02 2.43
C TYR A 23 -23.28 -27.81 2.84
N GLY A 24 -23.46 -27.30 4.06
CA GLY A 24 -22.66 -26.21 4.63
C GLY A 24 -21.18 -26.59 4.82
N ILE A 25 -20.90 -27.78 5.33
CA ILE A 25 -19.52 -28.29 5.50
C ILE A 25 -18.86 -28.53 4.13
N GLY A 26 -19.61 -29.05 3.15
CA GLY A 26 -19.13 -29.20 1.77
C GLY A 26 -18.77 -27.86 1.10
N TYR A 27 -19.58 -26.83 1.32
CA TYR A 27 -19.28 -25.48 0.83
C TYR A 27 -18.05 -24.88 1.54
N TYR A 28 -17.97 -24.99 2.87
CA TYR A 28 -16.87 -24.46 3.66
C TYR A 28 -15.51 -25.11 3.33
N THR A 29 -15.49 -26.43 3.12
CA THR A 29 -14.27 -27.13 2.70
C THR A 29 -13.87 -26.83 1.26
N ARG A 30 -14.83 -26.51 0.37
CA ARG A 30 -14.54 -26.05 -0.99
C ARG A 30 -13.98 -24.63 -1.02
N SER A 31 -14.41 -23.74 -0.13
CA SER A 31 -13.81 -22.40 0.04
C SER A 31 -12.41 -22.41 0.67
N LEU A 32 -12.01 -23.52 1.32
CA LEU A 32 -10.67 -23.70 1.87
C LEU A 32 -9.69 -24.35 0.86
N ARG A 33 -10.15 -24.74 -0.33
CA ARG A 33 -9.27 -24.90 -1.50
C ARG A 33 -9.09 -23.55 -2.17
N VAL A 34 -8.44 -22.64 -1.45
CA VAL A 34 -7.67 -21.60 -2.12
C VAL A 34 -6.54 -22.36 -2.82
N ASP A 35 -6.55 -22.34 -4.15
CA ASP A 35 -5.48 -22.86 -4.98
C ASP A 35 -4.17 -22.17 -4.58
N ASN A 36 -3.38 -22.85 -3.75
CA ASN A 36 -2.02 -22.47 -3.34
C ASN A 36 -1.01 -22.68 -4.50
N SER A 37 -1.43 -22.43 -5.73
CA SER A 37 -0.63 -22.62 -6.93
C SER A 37 -0.78 -21.44 -7.89
N ILE A 38 -0.71 -20.21 -7.36
CA ILE A 38 0.04 -19.17 -8.07
C ILE A 38 1.44 -19.26 -7.50
N VAL A 39 2.26 -20.02 -8.21
CA VAL A 39 3.72 -19.95 -8.11
C VAL A 39 4.07 -18.48 -8.26
N GLN A 40 4.46 -17.86 -7.15
CA GLN A 40 5.07 -16.54 -7.11
C GLN A 40 6.48 -16.70 -7.69
N ASP A 41 6.57 -16.94 -9.00
CA ASP A 41 7.82 -16.83 -9.74
C ASP A 41 8.05 -15.34 -10.06
N GLN A 42 7.98 -14.50 -9.02
CA GLN A 42 8.79 -13.31 -9.02
C GLN A 42 10.18 -13.82 -8.68
N ILE A 43 10.96 -14.16 -9.70
CA ILE A 43 12.41 -14.27 -9.59
C ILE A 43 12.84 -13.03 -8.82
N GLN A 44 13.21 -13.22 -7.56
CA GLN A 44 13.56 -12.15 -6.62
C GLN A 44 14.89 -11.59 -7.13
N ARG A 45 14.81 -10.73 -8.15
CA ARG A 45 15.97 -10.08 -8.75
C ARG A 45 16.64 -9.34 -7.62
N PRO A 46 17.96 -9.53 -7.40
CA PRO A 46 18.66 -8.82 -6.35
C PRO A 46 18.44 -7.33 -6.50
N VAL A 47 18.09 -6.68 -5.39
CA VAL A 47 17.86 -5.25 -5.35
C VAL A 47 19.21 -4.55 -5.51
N PHE A 48 19.41 -3.92 -6.66
CA PHE A 48 20.62 -3.15 -6.94
C PHE A 48 20.38 -1.69 -6.64
N PHE A 49 20.93 -1.23 -5.52
CA PHE A 49 21.04 0.20 -5.24
C PHE A 49 21.94 0.86 -6.29
N TRP A 50 21.40 1.89 -6.94
CA TRP A 50 22.02 2.53 -8.10
C TRP A 50 22.47 3.95 -7.80
N GLU A 51 21.59 4.76 -7.20
CA GLU A 51 21.83 6.19 -7.01
C GLU A 51 21.39 6.64 -5.61
N THR A 52 22.15 7.58 -5.03
CA THR A 52 21.76 8.25 -3.79
C THR A 52 21.13 9.61 -4.12
N TYR A 53 19.85 9.76 -3.81
CA TYR A 53 19.19 11.05 -3.81
C TYR A 53 19.54 11.80 -2.52
N LYS A 54 19.91 13.07 -2.64
CA LYS A 54 20.19 13.96 -1.52
C LYS A 54 19.27 15.17 -1.58
N ASN A 55 18.59 15.45 -0.49
CA ASN A 55 17.89 16.70 -0.30
C ASN A 55 18.61 17.52 0.78
N ASN A 56 19.31 18.56 0.34
CA ASN A 56 20.07 19.43 1.24
C ASN A 56 19.18 20.40 2.02
N GLU A 57 17.97 20.68 1.54
CA GLU A 57 17.02 21.59 2.18
C GLU A 57 16.46 20.98 3.48
N TYR A 58 16.07 19.71 3.44
CA TYR A 58 15.57 18.95 4.60
C TYR A 58 16.64 18.03 5.22
N GLY A 59 17.88 18.14 4.76
CA GLY A 59 19.05 17.48 5.38
C GLY A 59 19.01 15.95 5.36
N PHE A 60 18.42 15.31 4.36
CA PHE A 60 18.34 13.85 4.28
C PHE A 60 18.80 13.29 2.94
N GLN A 61 19.07 11.99 2.94
CA GLN A 61 19.31 11.23 1.73
C GLN A 61 18.66 9.84 1.79
N ILE A 62 18.33 9.32 0.61
CA ILE A 62 17.86 7.95 0.39
C ILE A 62 18.62 7.34 -0.78
N THR A 63 18.66 6.02 -0.87
CA THR A 63 19.28 5.28 -1.96
C THR A 63 18.21 4.57 -2.77
N LEU A 64 18.12 4.94 -4.05
CA LEU A 64 17.19 4.40 -5.02
C LEU A 64 17.78 3.17 -5.71
N THR A 65 16.90 2.29 -6.18
CA THR A 65 17.26 1.09 -6.92
C THR A 65 17.29 1.36 -8.43
N ASP A 66 17.84 0.44 -9.22
CA ASP A 66 17.99 0.63 -10.68
C ASP A 66 16.68 0.79 -11.44
N VAL A 67 15.54 0.36 -10.89
CA VAL A 67 14.19 0.55 -11.48
C VAL A 67 13.75 2.01 -11.48
N TRP A 68 14.44 2.88 -10.73
CA TRP A 68 14.17 4.32 -10.65
C TRP A 68 14.95 5.14 -11.69
N LYS A 69 15.59 4.51 -12.68
CA LYS A 69 16.29 5.25 -13.75
C LYS A 69 15.33 6.18 -14.50
N GLY A 70 15.68 7.47 -14.53
CA GLY A 70 14.86 8.51 -15.16
C GLY A 70 13.74 9.07 -14.27
N TYR A 71 13.78 8.80 -12.97
CA TYR A 71 12.87 9.41 -11.99
C TYR A 71 12.98 10.94 -11.95
N LYS A 72 11.95 11.55 -11.38
CA LYS A 72 11.94 12.95 -10.98
C LYS A 72 11.52 13.07 -9.52
N VAL A 73 11.93 14.17 -8.90
CA VAL A 73 11.41 14.58 -7.60
C VAL A 73 10.75 15.93 -7.78
N LEU A 74 9.48 16.02 -7.38
CA LEU A 74 8.78 17.28 -7.25
C LEU A 74 8.68 17.66 -5.79
N THR A 75 8.97 18.92 -5.50
CA THR A 75 8.84 19.49 -4.18
C THR A 75 7.63 20.41 -4.16
N ASP A 76 6.79 20.27 -3.15
CA ASP A 76 5.65 21.16 -2.91
C ASP A 76 5.60 21.52 -1.43
N GLN A 77 5.18 22.76 -1.16
CA GLN A 77 5.03 23.30 0.19
C GLN A 77 3.57 23.67 0.39
N ASP A 78 2.94 23.08 1.40
CA ASP A 78 1.61 23.53 1.80
C ASP A 78 1.73 24.78 2.65
N ASP A 79 1.53 25.94 2.01
CA ASP A 79 1.61 27.25 2.65
C ASP A 79 0.68 27.40 3.87
N ASN A 80 -0.39 26.61 3.96
CA ASN A 80 -1.35 26.72 5.07
C ASN A 80 -0.96 25.88 6.29
N TRP A 81 -0.20 24.81 6.09
CA TRP A 81 0.07 23.81 7.13
C TRP A 81 1.57 23.67 7.44
N GLY A 82 2.45 24.25 6.62
CA GLY A 82 3.90 24.17 6.78
C GLY A 82 4.46 22.77 6.55
N ALA A 83 3.67 21.87 5.96
CA ALA A 83 4.15 20.56 5.53
C ALA A 83 4.87 20.70 4.20
N HIS A 84 5.98 19.99 4.06
CA HIS A 84 6.77 19.97 2.85
C HIS A 84 6.79 18.57 2.27
N SER A 85 6.46 18.43 0.98
CA SER A 85 6.33 17.15 0.32
C SER A 85 7.35 16.99 -0.80
N LEU A 86 7.87 15.77 -0.94
CA LEU A 86 8.80 15.36 -1.97
C LEU A 86 8.23 14.12 -2.67
N SER A 87 7.62 14.33 -3.83
CA SER A 87 6.98 13.30 -4.64
C SER A 87 7.98 12.69 -5.61
N PHE A 88 8.23 11.38 -5.46
CA PHE A 88 9.12 10.61 -6.31
C PHE A 88 8.32 10.01 -7.46
N GLU A 89 8.55 10.55 -8.64
CA GLU A 89 7.79 10.26 -9.85
C GLU A 89 8.60 9.47 -10.88
N VAL A 90 7.95 8.58 -11.62
CA VAL A 90 8.53 7.81 -12.73
C VAL A 90 7.70 8.01 -14.00
N LEU A 91 8.31 7.77 -15.15
CA LEU A 91 7.61 7.83 -16.43
C LEU A 91 6.49 6.79 -16.51
N THR A 92 5.34 7.19 -17.04
CA THR A 92 4.23 6.30 -17.40
C THR A 92 3.81 6.56 -18.84
N LYS A 93 3.29 5.53 -19.50
CA LYS A 93 2.62 5.62 -20.80
C LYS A 93 1.18 6.12 -20.68
N ASP A 94 0.60 6.08 -19.48
CA ASP A 94 -0.72 6.64 -19.22
C ASP A 94 -0.61 8.16 -19.07
N THR A 95 -0.78 8.86 -20.18
CA THR A 95 -0.75 10.33 -20.21
C THR A 95 -1.95 10.97 -19.51
N SER A 96 -2.96 10.17 -19.13
CA SER A 96 -4.13 10.62 -18.39
C SER A 96 -4.04 10.36 -16.88
N TYR A 97 -2.98 9.69 -16.43
CA TYR A 97 -2.79 9.41 -15.01
C TYR A 97 -2.68 10.71 -14.21
N PRO A 98 -3.44 10.85 -13.10
CA PRO A 98 -3.45 12.07 -12.31
C PRO A 98 -2.17 12.19 -11.47
N SER A 99 -1.12 12.74 -12.08
CA SER A 99 0.12 13.12 -11.41
C SER A 99 0.36 14.62 -11.52
N TYR A 100 1.26 15.11 -10.68
CA TYR A 100 1.69 16.51 -10.72
C TYR A 100 2.44 16.84 -12.02
N SER A 101 3.26 15.92 -12.53
CA SER A 101 3.89 16.04 -13.85
C SER A 101 3.15 15.27 -14.93
N SER A 102 2.84 15.94 -16.05
CA SER A 102 2.31 15.27 -17.25
C SER A 102 3.26 14.17 -17.76
N GLY A 103 2.73 12.96 -17.96
CA GLY A 103 3.50 11.79 -18.42
C GLY A 103 4.29 11.06 -17.33
N TYR A 104 4.04 11.37 -16.06
CA TYR A 104 4.67 10.73 -14.92
C TYR A 104 3.59 10.19 -13.96
N ALA A 105 4.01 9.31 -13.05
CA ALA A 105 3.21 8.81 -11.95
C ALA A 105 4.00 8.93 -10.65
N THR A 106 3.41 9.54 -9.63
CA THR A 106 3.94 9.54 -8.26
C THR A 106 3.83 8.14 -7.66
N VAL A 107 4.96 7.52 -7.38
CA VAL A 107 5.03 6.18 -6.76
C VAL A 107 4.96 6.30 -5.24
N PHE A 108 5.72 7.23 -4.67
CA PHE A 108 5.65 7.57 -3.25
C PHE A 108 6.03 9.04 -3.01
N THR A 109 5.63 9.55 -1.85
CA THR A 109 5.93 10.90 -1.39
C THR A 109 6.49 10.83 0.02
N ILE A 110 7.62 11.49 0.26
CA ILE A 110 8.13 11.77 1.61
C ILE A 110 7.57 13.13 2.02
N VAL A 111 7.00 13.22 3.21
CA VAL A 111 6.49 14.47 3.77
C VAL A 111 7.23 14.77 5.07
N ALA A 112 7.75 16.00 5.17
CA ALA A 112 8.30 16.58 6.38
C ALA A 112 7.20 17.43 7.05
N PHE A 113 6.68 16.92 8.17
CA PHE A 113 5.63 17.57 8.94
C PHE A 113 6.22 18.33 10.12
N PRO A 114 5.79 19.57 10.40
CA PRO A 114 5.99 20.15 11.72
C PRO A 114 5.44 19.22 12.81
N HIS A 115 6.15 19.11 13.94
CA HIS A 115 5.80 18.20 15.04
C HIS A 115 4.34 18.32 15.52
N GLU A 116 3.85 19.55 15.66
CA GLU A 116 2.48 19.83 16.09
C GLU A 116 1.46 19.33 15.06
N LEU A 117 1.77 19.52 13.78
CA LEU A 117 0.92 19.06 12.69
C LEU A 117 0.85 17.53 12.65
N TRP A 118 2.00 16.85 12.71
CA TRP A 118 2.04 15.40 12.77
C TRP A 118 1.17 14.86 13.91
N THR A 119 1.33 15.43 15.11
CA THR A 119 0.57 15.04 16.31
C THR A 119 -0.93 15.25 16.14
N LYS A 120 -1.35 16.31 15.43
CA LYS A 120 -2.75 16.58 15.12
C LYS A 120 -3.30 15.55 14.13
N LEU A 121 -2.59 15.30 13.02
CA LEU A 121 -3.00 14.35 11.98
C LEU A 121 -3.17 12.94 12.53
N GLN A 122 -2.33 12.51 13.47
CA GLN A 122 -2.45 11.18 14.08
C GLN A 122 -3.76 10.98 14.89
N LYS A 123 -4.53 12.04 15.16
CA LYS A 123 -5.81 11.97 15.87
C LYS A 123 -7.02 12.04 14.94
N GLU A 124 -6.80 12.36 13.66
CA GLU A 124 -7.88 12.46 12.67
C GLU A 124 -8.21 11.07 12.10
N GLU A 125 -9.40 10.90 11.52
CA GLU A 125 -9.75 9.67 10.82
C GLU A 125 -9.25 9.75 9.37
N GLY A 126 -8.55 8.71 8.89
CA GLY A 126 -8.14 8.64 7.50
C GLY A 126 -6.86 7.84 7.27
N PRO A 127 -6.34 7.83 6.02
CA PRO A 127 -5.05 7.22 5.73
C PRO A 127 -3.92 8.07 6.32
N HIS A 128 -3.06 7.45 7.13
CA HIS A 128 -1.89 8.11 7.72
C HIS A 128 -0.63 7.68 6.99
N GLY A 129 0.33 8.61 6.89
CA GLY A 129 1.66 8.30 6.38
C GLY A 129 2.36 7.33 7.32
N ALA A 130 3.21 6.48 6.77
CA ALA A 130 4.06 5.63 7.57
C ALA A 130 5.25 6.45 8.08
N TYR A 131 5.43 6.49 9.41
CA TYR A 131 6.56 7.17 10.04
C TYR A 131 7.91 6.61 9.55
N ILE A 132 8.86 7.51 9.29
CA ILE A 132 10.24 7.18 8.90
C ILE A 132 11.18 7.47 10.08
N THR A 133 11.28 8.76 10.45
CA THR A 133 12.19 9.30 11.47
C THR A 133 11.80 10.74 11.81
N GLU A 134 12.51 11.40 12.72
CA GLU A 134 12.31 12.81 13.04
C GLU A 134 13.64 13.51 13.36
N ASN A 135 13.65 14.83 13.19
CA ASN A 135 14.69 15.72 13.71
C ASN A 135 14.03 16.79 14.60
N ASN A 136 14.79 17.83 14.97
CA ASN A 136 14.26 18.89 15.85
C ASN A 136 13.10 19.68 15.25
N ASP A 137 13.04 19.78 13.92
CA ASP A 137 12.10 20.65 13.21
C ASP A 137 10.90 19.86 12.63
N PHE A 138 11.16 18.62 12.19
CA PHE A 138 10.20 17.85 11.40
C PHE A 138 10.11 16.38 11.82
N VAL A 139 8.92 15.83 11.64
CA VAL A 139 8.65 14.39 11.53
C VAL A 139 8.55 14.02 10.06
N PHE A 140 9.34 13.04 9.64
CA PHE A 140 9.33 12.50 8.29
C PHE A 140 8.43 11.27 8.21
N ALA A 141 7.51 11.27 7.27
CA ALA A 141 6.66 10.13 6.96
C ALA A 141 6.60 9.92 5.44
N TYR A 142 6.18 8.74 4.98
CA TYR A 142 5.92 8.51 3.57
C TYR A 142 4.52 7.98 3.29
N TYR A 143 4.04 8.29 2.10
CA TYR A 143 2.82 7.77 1.50
C TYR A 143 3.21 7.10 0.20
N GLN A 144 2.59 5.95 -0.09
CA GLN A 144 2.73 5.28 -1.38
C GLN A 144 1.42 5.39 -2.16
N TRP A 145 1.51 5.27 -3.49
CA TRP A 145 0.32 5.20 -4.33
C TRP A 145 -0.66 4.10 -3.88
N GLN A 146 -1.93 4.29 -4.15
CA GLN A 146 -2.96 3.28 -3.89
C GLN A 146 -3.42 2.59 -5.18
N ALA A 147 -3.30 3.29 -6.31
CA ALA A 147 -3.66 2.81 -7.63
C ALA A 147 -2.58 3.23 -8.62
N ALA A 148 -1.71 2.30 -9.01
CA ALA A 148 -0.69 2.53 -10.03
C ALA A 148 -1.33 2.54 -11.43
N PRO A 149 -0.72 3.23 -12.42
CA PRO A 149 -1.16 3.12 -13.81
C PRO A 149 -0.90 1.70 -14.36
N ASP A 150 -1.68 1.33 -15.38
CA ASP A 150 -1.69 -0.03 -15.98
C ASP A 150 -0.34 -0.47 -16.55
N ASP A 151 0.56 0.44 -16.86
CA ASP A 151 1.90 0.08 -17.34
C ASP A 151 2.92 -0.14 -16.21
N LEU A 152 2.59 0.26 -14.98
CA LEU A 152 3.48 0.19 -13.82
C LEU A 152 3.00 -0.75 -12.70
N TRP A 153 1.78 -1.27 -12.74
CA TRP A 153 1.23 -2.12 -11.64
C TRP A 153 2.06 -3.36 -11.31
N ASN A 154 2.82 -3.89 -12.28
CA ASN A 154 3.70 -5.05 -12.11
C ASN A 154 5.14 -4.68 -11.76
N VAL A 155 5.48 -3.39 -11.73
CA VAL A 155 6.84 -2.94 -11.46
C VAL A 155 7.02 -2.84 -9.95
N ASN A 156 7.93 -3.66 -9.40
CA ASN A 156 8.28 -3.56 -8.00
C ASN A 156 9.33 -2.45 -7.78
N PHE A 157 8.86 -1.29 -7.29
CA PHE A 157 9.72 -0.16 -6.96
C PHE A 157 10.49 -0.30 -5.64
N ASN A 158 10.22 -1.36 -4.85
CA ASN A 158 10.84 -1.63 -3.55
C ASN A 158 10.81 -0.41 -2.61
N VAL A 159 9.68 0.31 -2.56
CA VAL A 159 9.54 1.55 -1.76
C VAL A 159 9.93 1.33 -0.29
N PRO A 160 9.48 0.27 0.42
CA PRO A 160 9.87 0.07 1.81
C PRO A 160 11.38 -0.08 2.00
N GLU A 161 12.06 -0.75 1.07
CA GLU A 161 13.52 -0.95 1.13
C GLU A 161 14.26 0.35 0.85
N ILE A 162 13.80 1.16 -0.12
CA ILE A 162 14.32 2.51 -0.36
C ILE A 162 14.16 3.39 0.88
N ILE A 163 12.97 3.42 1.48
CA ILE A 163 12.71 4.21 2.68
C ILE A 163 13.60 3.76 3.85
N SER A 164 13.92 2.46 3.96
CA SER A 164 14.84 1.96 4.98
C SER A 164 16.27 2.51 4.87
N THR A 165 16.65 3.04 3.71
CA THR A 165 17.96 3.69 3.50
C THR A 165 17.99 5.17 3.90
N PHE A 166 16.85 5.72 4.36
CA PHE A 166 16.74 7.09 4.82
C PHE A 166 17.74 7.37 5.93
N LYS A 167 18.52 8.44 5.76
CA LYS A 167 19.40 8.95 6.79
C LYS A 167 19.59 10.44 6.65
N PHE A 168 19.81 11.11 7.78
CA PHE A 168 20.25 12.50 7.77
C PHE A 168 21.65 12.63 7.18
N ILE A 169 21.87 13.73 6.46
CA ILE A 169 23.19 14.11 5.95
C ILE A 169 23.99 14.61 7.16
N GLN A 170 25.21 14.09 7.31
CA GLN A 170 26.16 14.49 8.36
C GLN A 170 27.03 15.66 7.90
#